data_AF-A0A0M2F5D8-F1
#
_entry.id   AF-A0A0M2F5D8-F1
#
_cell.length_a   1.000
_cell.length_b   1.000
_cell.length_c   1.000
_cell.angle_alpha   90.00
_cell.angle_beta   90.00
_cell.angle_gamma   90.00
#
_symmetry.space_group_name_H-M   'P 1'
#
loop_
_entity.id
_entity.type
_entity.pdbx_description
1 polymer ?
#
loop_
_entity_poly.entity_id
_entity_poly.type
_entity_poly.pdbx_seq_one_letter_code
_entity_poly.pdbx_strand_id
1 'polypeptide(L)'
;MKVLSTSSVIHGFSQLRRSVMRAQLSTLLLSVALMFCFITPTDAASVPSFKMSAQTFADRMNANLKKLNIPLELTVKLEKGTSVDDFQHIFNEHVGLIGSVESKSQQLNGLVILNAASESPDATRQNLQIVAAAFSALLGENTSSGENSLESPEMTEMMFGLLQDSQTSGKGVRQIGHARFMATTNEDTDIIFTAEPVL
;
A
#
# COMPACT_ATOMS: atom_id res chain seq x y z
N MET A 1 -6.37 22.88 58.81
CA MET A 1 -5.41 23.00 57.68
C MET A 1 -5.89 22.09 56.55
N LYS A 2 -6.19 22.65 55.38
CA LYS A 2 -6.51 21.91 54.15
C LYS A 2 -5.20 21.44 53.51
N VAL A 3 -5.12 20.16 53.13
CA VAL A 3 -4.14 19.69 52.15
C VAL A 3 -4.92 19.00 51.04
N LEU A 4 -5.09 19.73 49.93
CA LEU A 4 -5.47 19.18 48.64
C LEU A 4 -4.15 18.74 47.99
N SER A 5 -4.05 17.48 47.57
CA SER A 5 -3.01 17.08 46.63
C SER A 5 -3.66 16.33 45.47
N THR A 6 -3.35 16.84 44.30
CA THR A 6 -4.02 16.66 43.01
C THR A 6 -3.79 15.26 42.44
N SER A 7 -4.90 14.57 42.15
CA SER A 7 -4.95 13.42 41.27
C SER A 7 -5.15 13.89 39.82
N SER A 8 -4.65 13.06 38.89
CA SER A 8 -4.85 13.08 37.44
C SER A 8 -4.05 14.12 36.66
N VAL A 9 -3.12 13.65 35.81
CA VAL A 9 -3.07 13.88 34.35
C VAL A 9 -1.98 12.97 33.77
N ILE A 10 -2.33 11.79 33.25
CA ILE A 10 -1.59 11.15 32.14
C ILE A 10 -2.63 10.43 31.27
N HIS A 11 -3.33 11.17 30.41
CA HIS A 11 -4.16 10.59 29.35
C HIS A 11 -4.10 11.35 28.01
N GLY A 12 -3.19 12.33 27.88
CA GLY A 12 -3.14 13.22 26.70
C GLY A 12 -2.08 12.92 25.65
N PHE A 13 -1.06 12.11 25.94
CA PHE A 13 0.11 11.96 25.05
C PHE A 13 -0.11 11.00 23.87
N SER A 14 -0.99 10.01 24.02
CA SER A 14 -1.26 9.02 22.96
C SER A 14 -2.18 9.54 21.85
N GLN A 15 -3.09 10.47 22.16
CA GLN A 15 -4.00 11.07 21.18
C GLN A 15 -3.31 12.08 20.27
N LEU A 16 -2.35 12.86 20.80
CA LEU A 16 -1.65 13.90 20.03
C LEU A 16 -0.74 13.32 18.94
N ARG A 17 -0.04 12.22 19.24
CA ARG A 17 0.88 11.56 18.27
C ARG A 17 0.11 10.91 17.12
N ARG A 18 -1.09 10.37 17.40
CA ARG A 18 -1.96 9.75 16.40
C ARG A 18 -2.55 10.76 15.41
N SER A 19 -2.84 12.00 15.86
CA SER A 19 -3.32 13.05 14.95
C SER A 19 -2.21 13.59 14.05
N VAL A 20 -0.99 13.71 14.57
CA VAL A 20 0.18 14.20 13.79
C VAL A 20 0.60 13.19 12.72
N MET A 21 0.66 11.90 13.07
CA MET A 21 1.00 10.83 12.11
C MET A 21 -0.07 10.69 11.01
N ARG A 22 -1.36 10.76 11.37
CA ARG A 22 -2.46 10.78 10.38
C ARG A 22 -2.37 12.00 9.46
N ALA A 23 -2.03 13.17 10.00
CA ALA A 23 -1.87 14.38 9.21
C ALA A 23 -0.66 14.30 8.26
N GLN A 24 0.46 13.70 8.69
CA GLN A 24 1.62 13.47 7.83
C GLN A 24 1.32 12.45 6.74
N LEU A 25 0.68 11.33 7.04
CA LEU A 25 0.30 10.33 6.03
C LEU A 25 -0.69 10.92 5.02
N SER A 26 -1.68 11.70 5.47
CA SER A 26 -2.61 12.38 4.55
C SER A 26 -1.91 13.43 3.70
N THR A 27 -0.91 14.13 4.24
CA THR A 27 -0.14 15.13 3.49
C THR A 27 0.80 14.45 2.49
N LEU A 28 1.37 13.29 2.84
CA LEU A 28 2.21 12.46 1.97
C LEU A 28 1.39 11.83 0.83
N LEU A 29 0.19 11.32 1.14
CA LEU A 29 -0.77 10.83 0.14
C LEU A 29 -1.16 11.95 -0.82
N LEU A 30 -1.42 13.16 -0.30
CA LEU A 30 -1.79 14.31 -1.11
C LEU A 30 -0.63 14.79 -1.99
N SER A 31 0.61 14.83 -1.48
CA SER A 31 1.78 15.23 -2.27
C SER A 31 2.19 14.18 -3.31
N VAL A 32 2.00 12.90 -3.03
CA VAL A 32 2.16 11.82 -4.01
C VAL A 32 1.06 11.89 -5.08
N ALA A 33 -0.20 12.07 -4.70
CA ALA A 33 -1.31 12.25 -5.64
C ALA A 33 -1.06 13.46 -6.57
N LEU A 34 -0.55 14.56 -6.04
CA LEU A 34 -0.19 15.75 -6.83
C LEU A 34 0.96 15.51 -7.81
N MET A 35 1.90 14.60 -7.51
CA MET A 35 2.95 14.19 -8.47
C MET A 35 2.38 13.37 -9.64
N PHE A 36 1.32 12.58 -9.41
CA PHE A 36 0.68 11.79 -10.47
C PHE A 36 -0.15 12.63 -11.45
N CYS A 37 -0.61 13.82 -11.04
CA CYS A 37 -1.32 14.76 -11.92
C CYS A 37 -0.48 15.29 -13.10
N PHE A 38 0.86 15.09 -13.10
CA PHE A 38 1.77 15.62 -14.12
C PHE A 38 2.29 14.57 -15.12
N ILE A 39 1.85 13.31 -15.04
CA ILE A 39 2.17 12.32 -16.08
C ILE A 39 1.20 12.53 -17.24
N THR A 40 1.73 13.10 -18.32
CA THR A 40 1.04 13.58 -19.50
C THR A 40 0.17 12.52 -20.21
N PRO A 41 -0.92 12.93 -20.88
CA PRO A 41 -1.73 12.04 -21.70
C PRO A 41 -0.96 11.73 -22.99
N THR A 42 -0.38 10.53 -23.08
CA THR A 42 0.09 10.03 -24.37
C THR A 42 -1.09 9.34 -25.02
N ASP A 43 -1.70 10.01 -25.99
CA ASP A 43 -2.73 9.47 -26.86
C ASP A 43 -2.20 8.23 -27.61
N ALA A 44 -3.05 7.21 -27.74
CA ALA A 44 -2.92 6.07 -28.65
C ALA A 44 -1.72 5.10 -28.45
N ALA A 45 -1.65 4.44 -27.29
CA ALA A 45 -1.24 3.04 -27.17
C ALA A 45 -1.88 2.49 -25.89
N SER A 46 -2.29 1.22 -25.86
CA SER A 46 -2.90 0.58 -24.68
C SER A 46 -2.11 0.91 -23.40
N VAL A 47 -2.71 1.67 -22.47
CA VAL A 47 -2.09 1.92 -21.17
C VAL A 47 -1.89 0.55 -20.52
N PRO A 48 -0.65 0.18 -20.14
CA PRO A 48 -0.40 -1.11 -19.50
C PRO A 48 -1.31 -1.25 -18.28
N SER A 49 -1.95 -2.40 -18.11
CA SER A 49 -2.91 -2.65 -17.05
C SER A 49 -2.71 -4.04 -16.45
N PHE A 50 -3.17 -4.21 -15.22
CA PHE A 50 -3.23 -5.52 -14.56
C PHE A 50 -4.39 -6.39 -15.08
N LYS A 51 -5.13 -5.94 -16.11
CA LYS A 51 -6.32 -6.61 -16.66
C LYS A 51 -7.35 -7.01 -15.60
N MET A 52 -7.46 -6.22 -14.52
CA MET A 52 -8.42 -6.40 -13.43
C MET A 52 -9.06 -5.07 -13.05
N SER A 53 -10.28 -5.11 -12.49
CA SER A 53 -10.93 -3.92 -11.94
C SER A 53 -10.42 -3.61 -10.53
N ALA A 54 -10.58 -2.37 -10.07
CA ALA A 54 -10.28 -1.99 -8.69
C ALA A 54 -11.10 -2.79 -7.66
N GLN A 55 -12.36 -3.11 -7.98
CA GLN A 55 -13.19 -3.94 -7.09
C GLN A 55 -12.67 -5.38 -7.00
N THR A 56 -12.30 -5.98 -8.14
CA THR A 56 -11.70 -7.33 -8.15
C THR A 56 -10.41 -7.37 -7.33
N PHE A 57 -9.59 -6.32 -7.41
CA PHE A 57 -8.41 -6.18 -6.56
C PHE A 57 -8.80 -6.11 -5.07
N ALA A 58 -9.79 -5.29 -4.72
CA ALA A 58 -10.27 -5.17 -3.34
C ALA A 58 -10.80 -6.48 -2.76
N ASP A 59 -11.60 -7.22 -3.53
CA ASP A 59 -12.14 -8.51 -3.13
C ASP A 59 -11.01 -9.51 -2.82
N ARG A 60 -9.99 -9.57 -3.68
CA ARG A 60 -8.80 -10.42 -3.48
C ARG A 60 -7.96 -9.98 -2.28
N MET A 61 -7.75 -8.68 -2.12
CA MET A 61 -7.03 -8.13 -0.97
C MET A 61 -7.74 -8.46 0.33
N ASN A 62 -9.06 -8.28 0.40
CA ASN A 62 -9.86 -8.58 1.58
C ASN A 62 -9.87 -10.08 1.89
N ALA A 63 -9.89 -10.94 0.87
CA ALA A 63 -9.71 -12.38 1.06
C ALA A 63 -8.33 -12.72 1.67
N ASN A 64 -7.26 -12.06 1.22
CA ASN A 64 -5.91 -12.23 1.76
C ASN A 64 -5.80 -11.73 3.22
N LEU A 65 -6.35 -10.55 3.53
CA LEU A 65 -6.37 -10.01 4.90
C LEU A 65 -7.12 -10.94 5.85
N LYS A 66 -8.26 -11.50 5.42
CA LYS A 66 -9.03 -12.47 6.20
C LYS A 66 -8.22 -13.75 6.48
N LYS A 67 -7.50 -14.28 5.49
CA LYS A 67 -6.62 -15.46 5.68
C LYS A 67 -5.52 -15.19 6.71
N LEU A 68 -5.00 -13.96 6.73
CA LEU A 68 -3.98 -13.53 7.70
C LEU A 68 -4.55 -13.16 9.08
N ASN A 69 -5.86 -13.29 9.29
CA ASN A 69 -6.57 -12.85 10.50
C ASN A 69 -6.34 -11.36 10.82
N ILE A 70 -6.19 -10.52 9.79
CA ILE A 70 -6.05 -9.07 9.93
C ILE A 70 -7.46 -8.46 9.81
N PRO A 71 -8.02 -7.83 10.87
CA PRO A 71 -9.39 -7.33 10.90
C PRO A 71 -9.51 -5.94 10.23
N LEU A 72 -8.99 -5.81 9.01
CA LEU A 72 -9.02 -4.61 8.20
C LEU A 72 -9.64 -4.94 6.84
N GLU A 73 -10.23 -3.93 6.19
CA GLU A 73 -10.93 -4.12 4.92
C GLU A 73 -10.66 -2.95 3.98
N LEU A 74 -10.23 -3.26 2.76
CA LEU A 74 -10.16 -2.31 1.67
C LEU A 74 -11.56 -2.03 1.13
N THR A 75 -11.99 -0.79 1.24
CA THR A 75 -13.16 -0.26 0.53
C THR A 75 -12.69 0.63 -0.60
N VAL A 76 -13.08 0.31 -1.83
CA VAL A 76 -12.79 1.13 -3.02
C VAL A 76 -13.89 2.17 -3.19
N LYS A 77 -13.49 3.44 -3.21
CA LYS A 77 -14.32 4.56 -3.64
C LYS A 77 -13.54 5.29 -4.73
N LEU A 78 -13.98 5.12 -5.97
CA LEU A 78 -13.30 5.73 -7.12
C LEU A 78 -13.59 7.23 -7.17
N GLU A 79 -12.54 8.02 -7.18
CA GLU A 79 -12.55 9.45 -7.47
C GLU A 79 -12.28 9.65 -8.95
N LYS A 80 -13.13 10.45 -9.60
CA LYS A 80 -13.09 10.64 -11.06
C LYS A 80 -12.03 11.67 -11.44
N GLY A 81 -11.08 11.26 -12.27
CA GLY A 81 -10.09 12.14 -12.88
C GLY A 81 -10.36 12.40 -14.36
N THR A 82 -9.49 13.19 -15.00
CA THR A 82 -9.61 13.51 -16.43
C THR A 82 -9.13 12.38 -17.34
N SER A 83 -8.09 11.65 -16.94
CA SER A 83 -7.50 10.53 -17.69
C SER A 83 -7.36 9.26 -16.85
N VAL A 84 -7.16 9.42 -15.54
CA VAL A 84 -6.97 8.33 -14.57
C VAL A 84 -7.93 8.59 -13.41
N ASP A 85 -8.75 7.60 -13.09
CA ASP A 85 -9.51 7.55 -11.85
C ASP A 85 -8.58 6.99 -10.75
N ASP A 86 -8.79 7.35 -9.49
CA ASP A 86 -8.03 6.78 -8.39
C ASP A 86 -8.92 6.37 -7.22
N PHE A 87 -8.37 5.59 -6.30
CA PHE A 87 -8.97 5.37 -4.98
C PHE A 87 -7.89 5.40 -3.93
N GLN A 88 -8.25 5.89 -2.75
CA GLN A 88 -7.34 5.99 -1.61
C GLN A 88 -7.95 5.27 -0.42
N HIS A 89 -7.11 4.56 0.33
CA HIS A 89 -7.53 3.85 1.52
C HIS A 89 -6.43 3.88 2.59
N ILE A 90 -6.83 4.11 3.84
CA ILE A 90 -5.93 4.08 4.99
C ILE A 90 -6.33 2.89 5.85
N PHE A 91 -5.46 1.88 5.93
CA PHE A 91 -5.68 0.68 6.73
C PHE A 91 -5.50 0.95 8.22
N ASN A 92 -4.44 1.69 8.56
CA ASN A 92 -4.12 2.11 9.92
C ASN A 92 -3.26 3.39 9.89
N GLU A 93 -2.79 3.85 11.04
CA GLU A 93 -1.92 5.05 11.11
C GLU A 93 -0.56 4.95 10.38
N HIS A 94 -0.15 3.75 9.95
CA HIS A 94 1.14 3.51 9.29
C HIS A 94 1.00 3.09 7.82
N VAL A 95 -0.14 2.52 7.42
CA VAL A 95 -0.31 1.94 6.07
C VAL A 95 -1.44 2.63 5.31
N GLY A 96 -1.07 3.26 4.19
CA GLY A 96 -1.97 3.85 3.22
C GLY A 96 -1.77 3.24 1.83
N LEU A 97 -2.83 3.17 1.04
CA LEU A 97 -2.83 2.63 -0.31
C LEU A 97 -3.53 3.61 -1.26
N ILE A 98 -2.92 3.83 -2.42
CA ILE A 98 -3.49 4.52 -3.57
C ILE A 98 -3.50 3.52 -4.73
N GLY A 99 -4.65 3.36 -5.39
CA GLY A 99 -4.73 2.63 -6.65
C GLY A 99 -5.15 3.55 -7.79
N SER A 100 -4.53 3.35 -8.94
CA SER A 100 -4.83 4.07 -10.17
C SER A 100 -5.61 3.18 -11.15
N VAL A 101 -6.60 3.74 -11.81
CA VAL A 101 -7.49 3.07 -12.75
C VAL A 101 -7.56 3.87 -14.03
N GLU A 102 -7.30 3.24 -15.17
CA GLU A 102 -7.42 3.90 -16.47
C GLU A 102 -8.90 4.16 -16.80
N SER A 103 -9.24 5.43 -17.07
CA SER A 103 -10.64 5.86 -17.07
C SER A 103 -11.50 5.22 -18.16
N LYS A 104 -10.92 4.84 -19.31
CA LYS A 104 -11.68 4.28 -20.45
C LYS A 104 -12.00 2.80 -20.27
N SER A 105 -11.01 2.01 -19.87
CA SER A 105 -11.09 0.56 -19.67
C SER A 105 -11.56 0.18 -18.28
N GLN A 106 -11.50 1.12 -17.32
CA GLN A 106 -11.77 0.88 -15.89
C GLN A 106 -10.90 -0.24 -15.31
N GLN A 107 -9.69 -0.41 -15.85
CA GLN A 107 -8.71 -1.39 -15.38
C GLN A 107 -7.67 -0.74 -14.48
N LEU A 108 -7.32 -1.45 -13.41
CA LEU A 108 -6.24 -1.08 -12.51
C LEU A 108 -4.91 -1.03 -13.28
N ASN A 109 -4.22 0.10 -13.19
CA ASN A 109 -2.96 0.35 -13.91
C ASN A 109 -1.80 0.75 -12.99
N GLY A 110 -2.02 0.84 -11.68
CA GLY A 110 -0.94 1.09 -10.73
C GLY A 110 -1.40 0.96 -9.28
N LEU A 111 -0.47 0.65 -8.39
CA LEU A 111 -0.62 0.75 -6.94
C LEU A 111 0.56 1.48 -6.32
N VAL A 112 0.27 2.25 -5.28
CA VAL A 112 1.24 2.82 -4.35
C VAL A 112 0.80 2.49 -2.94
N ILE A 113 1.71 1.95 -2.12
CA ILE A 113 1.45 1.65 -0.72
C ILE A 113 2.52 2.35 0.11
N LEU A 114 2.08 3.24 0.98
CA LEU A 114 2.92 3.91 1.95
C LEU A 114 2.94 3.06 3.21
N ASN A 115 4.12 2.66 3.67
CA ASN A 115 4.31 1.94 4.92
C ASN A 115 5.28 2.73 5.80
N ALA A 116 4.73 3.48 6.76
CA ALA A 116 5.50 4.24 7.71
C ALA A 116 6.08 3.33 8.81
N ALA A 117 7.26 3.70 9.30
CA ALA A 117 7.92 2.96 10.38
C ALA A 117 7.04 2.89 11.64
N SER A 118 7.13 1.77 12.36
CA SER A 118 6.47 1.59 13.66
C SER A 118 7.47 1.16 14.72
N GLU A 119 7.34 1.73 15.91
CA GLU A 119 8.15 1.36 17.08
C GLU A 119 7.83 -0.06 17.59
N SER A 120 6.66 -0.62 17.22
CA SER A 120 6.25 -1.98 17.60
C SER A 120 6.65 -3.00 16.52
N PRO A 121 7.47 -4.01 16.84
CA PRO A 121 7.83 -5.07 15.90
C PRO A 121 6.61 -5.85 15.38
N ASP A 122 5.58 -6.02 16.21
CA ASP A 122 4.35 -6.70 15.81
C ASP A 122 3.52 -5.86 14.85
N ALA A 123 3.45 -4.54 15.07
CA ALA A 123 2.81 -3.63 14.12
C ALA A 123 3.58 -3.57 12.79
N THR A 124 4.91 -3.50 12.84
CA THR A 124 5.75 -3.56 11.63
C THR A 124 5.53 -4.85 10.85
N ARG A 125 5.44 -6.01 11.53
CA ARG A 125 5.14 -7.29 10.88
C ARG A 125 3.75 -7.26 10.23
N GLN A 126 2.72 -6.80 10.95
CA GLN A 126 1.36 -6.73 10.40
C GLN A 126 1.28 -5.76 9.21
N ASN A 127 1.98 -4.63 9.26
CA ASN A 127 2.02 -3.67 8.15
C ASN A 127 2.65 -4.28 6.90
N LEU A 128 3.74 -5.04 7.03
CA LEU A 128 4.33 -5.77 5.92
C LEU A 128 3.42 -6.89 5.40
N GLN A 129 2.63 -7.52 6.27
CA GLN A 129 1.61 -8.48 5.85
C GLN A 129 0.49 -7.84 5.03
N ILE A 130 0.11 -6.58 5.31
CA ILE A 130 -0.85 -5.82 4.49
C ILE A 130 -0.27 -5.55 3.10
N VAL A 131 1.01 -5.15 3.02
CA VAL A 131 1.72 -4.96 1.74
C VAL A 131 1.75 -6.27 0.93
N ALA A 132 2.12 -7.38 1.58
CA ALA A 132 2.13 -8.69 0.95
C ALA A 132 0.73 -9.12 0.47
N ALA A 133 -0.31 -8.84 1.25
CA ALA A 133 -1.70 -9.12 0.85
C ALA A 133 -2.10 -8.36 -0.42
N ALA A 134 -1.68 -7.09 -0.55
CA ALA A 134 -1.94 -6.27 -1.74
C ALA A 134 -1.17 -6.77 -2.97
N PHE A 135 0.12 -7.07 -2.85
CA PHE A 135 0.92 -7.60 -3.96
C PHE A 135 0.42 -8.97 -4.41
N SER A 136 0.05 -9.85 -3.48
CA SER A 136 -0.58 -11.12 -3.80
C SER A 136 -1.94 -10.94 -4.52
N ALA A 137 -2.74 -9.94 -4.13
CA ALA A 137 -4.02 -9.67 -4.79
C ALA A 137 -3.86 -9.27 -6.27
N LEU A 138 -2.76 -8.59 -6.61
CA LEU A 138 -2.39 -8.28 -7.99
C LEU A 138 -1.98 -9.52 -8.78
N LEU A 139 -1.19 -10.40 -8.18
CA LEU A 139 -0.70 -11.62 -8.83
C LEU A 139 -1.82 -12.64 -9.04
N GLY A 140 -2.85 -12.65 -8.18
CA GLY A 140 -3.98 -13.58 -8.27
C GLY A 140 -3.58 -15.04 -8.03
N GLU A 141 -4.37 -15.98 -8.53
CA GLU A 141 -4.07 -17.42 -8.52
C GLU A 141 -3.03 -17.83 -9.58
N ASN A 142 -2.33 -16.88 -10.20
CA ASN A 142 -1.43 -17.12 -11.33
C ASN A 142 0.02 -17.42 -10.92
N THR A 143 0.23 -18.21 -9.87
CA THR A 143 1.43 -19.06 -9.88
C THR A 143 1.07 -20.30 -10.68
N SER A 144 1.98 -20.78 -11.52
CA SER A 144 1.83 -22.01 -12.31
C SER A 144 1.49 -23.26 -11.50
N SER A 145 1.46 -23.16 -10.16
CA SER A 145 1.07 -24.19 -9.20
C SER A 145 -0.41 -24.17 -8.79
N GLY A 146 -1.21 -23.16 -9.16
CA GLY A 146 -2.60 -23.01 -8.68
C GLY A 146 -2.69 -22.80 -7.16
N GLU A 147 -1.57 -22.48 -6.52
CA GLU A 147 -1.50 -22.11 -5.11
C GLU A 147 -1.83 -20.63 -4.95
N ASN A 148 -2.44 -20.29 -3.82
CA ASN A 148 -2.68 -18.90 -3.48
C ASN A 148 -1.34 -18.15 -3.40
N SER A 149 -1.14 -17.13 -4.25
CA SER A 149 0.11 -16.38 -4.34
C SER A 149 0.61 -15.86 -2.98
N LEU A 150 -0.27 -15.63 -2.00
CA LEU A 150 0.11 -15.15 -0.67
C LEU A 150 1.06 -16.10 0.08
N GLU A 151 0.92 -17.41 -0.12
CA GLU A 151 1.71 -18.44 0.56
C GLU A 151 2.80 -19.03 -0.35
N SER A 152 2.95 -18.49 -1.56
CA SER A 152 3.93 -19.02 -2.50
C SER A 152 5.37 -18.68 -2.08
N PRO A 153 6.33 -19.57 -2.32
CA PRO A 153 7.75 -19.27 -2.15
C PRO A 153 8.17 -18.03 -2.95
N GLU A 154 7.65 -17.87 -4.17
CA GLU A 154 7.94 -16.73 -5.05
C GLU A 154 7.52 -15.39 -4.42
N MET A 155 6.38 -15.34 -3.74
CA MET A 155 5.92 -14.14 -3.03
C MET A 155 6.82 -13.80 -1.84
N THR A 156 7.23 -14.83 -1.09
CA THR A 156 8.13 -14.67 0.05
C THR A 156 9.51 -14.18 -0.38
N GLU A 157 10.09 -14.80 -1.41
CA GLU A 157 11.38 -14.43 -1.99
C GLU A 157 11.36 -13.03 -2.58
N MET A 158 10.28 -12.67 -3.29
CA MET A 158 10.09 -11.32 -3.81
C MET A 158 10.06 -10.29 -2.68
N MET A 159 9.22 -10.48 -1.66
CA MET A 159 9.09 -9.51 -0.57
C MET A 159 10.41 -9.37 0.20
N PHE A 160 11.08 -10.49 0.50
CA PHE A 160 12.38 -10.48 1.15
C PHE A 160 13.42 -9.72 0.32
N GLY A 161 13.50 -10.03 -0.97
CA GLY A 161 14.44 -9.37 -1.88
C GLY A 161 14.18 -7.88 -2.05
N LEU A 162 12.91 -7.47 -2.17
CA LEU A 162 12.53 -6.05 -2.22
C LEU A 162 12.97 -5.31 -0.96
N LEU A 163 12.68 -5.87 0.20
CA LEU A 163 13.03 -5.27 1.49
C LEU A 163 14.55 -5.19 1.68
N GLN A 164 15.26 -6.28 1.44
CA GLN A 164 16.72 -6.33 1.56
C GLN A 164 17.40 -5.30 0.66
N ASP A 165 17.02 -5.24 -0.61
CA ASP A 165 17.63 -4.31 -1.57
C ASP A 165 17.25 -2.86 -1.24
N SER A 166 16.01 -2.61 -0.84
CA SER A 166 15.56 -1.27 -0.44
C SER A 166 16.30 -0.74 0.80
N GLN A 167 16.60 -1.61 1.77
CA GLN A 167 17.31 -1.22 2.99
C GLN A 167 18.82 -1.05 2.76
N THR A 168 19.40 -1.80 1.83
CA THR A 168 20.85 -1.74 1.57
C THR A 168 21.23 -0.67 0.56
N SER A 169 20.37 -0.38 -0.41
CA SER A 169 20.66 0.53 -1.54
C SER A 169 19.66 1.68 -1.70
N GLY A 170 18.67 1.77 -0.82
CA GLY A 170 17.56 2.74 -0.91
C GLY A 170 16.44 2.32 -1.86
N LYS A 171 16.65 1.31 -2.71
CA LYS A 171 15.67 0.86 -3.70
C LYS A 171 15.78 -0.64 -4.03
N GLY A 172 14.67 -1.37 -3.91
CA GLY A 172 14.51 -2.74 -4.39
C GLY A 172 13.54 -2.80 -5.57
N VAL A 173 13.82 -3.64 -6.57
CA VAL A 173 12.92 -3.88 -7.72
C VAL A 173 12.85 -5.37 -8.01
N ARG A 174 11.64 -5.88 -8.21
CA ARG A 174 11.37 -7.26 -8.64
C ARG A 174 10.31 -7.26 -9.72
N GLN A 175 10.34 -8.24 -10.61
CA GLN A 175 9.30 -8.43 -11.62
C GLN A 175 8.82 -9.88 -11.58
N ILE A 176 7.51 -10.07 -11.48
CA ILE A 176 6.85 -11.37 -11.58
C ILE A 176 5.83 -11.28 -12.71
N GLY A 177 5.99 -12.12 -13.73
CA GLY A 177 5.18 -12.07 -14.95
C GLY A 177 5.15 -10.66 -15.55
N HIS A 178 3.96 -10.10 -15.69
CA HIS A 178 3.70 -8.76 -16.24
C HIS A 178 3.55 -7.68 -15.16
N ALA A 179 4.01 -7.92 -13.93
CA ALA A 179 3.95 -6.96 -12.84
C ALA A 179 5.36 -6.66 -12.31
N ARG A 180 5.70 -5.38 -12.20
CA ARG A 180 6.93 -4.89 -11.60
C ARG A 180 6.61 -4.26 -10.25
N PHE A 181 7.29 -4.75 -9.24
CA PHE A 181 7.17 -4.34 -7.85
C PHE A 181 8.43 -3.58 -7.45
N MET A 182 8.25 -2.53 -6.66
CA MET A 182 9.33 -1.69 -6.18
C MET A 182 9.13 -1.39 -4.70
N ALA A 183 10.24 -1.28 -3.97
CA ALA A 183 10.29 -0.79 -2.60
C ALA A 183 11.37 0.30 -2.53
N THR A 184 11.01 1.49 -2.07
CA THR A 184 11.94 2.61 -1.88
C THR A 184 11.92 3.02 -0.43
N THR A 185 13.07 2.97 0.23
CA THR A 185 13.21 3.32 1.65
C THR A 185 13.72 4.75 1.76
N ASN A 186 13.03 5.58 2.55
CA ASN A 186 13.48 6.95 2.83
C ASN A 186 14.43 7.00 4.05
N GLU A 187 14.93 8.19 4.37
CA GLU A 187 15.82 8.42 5.52
C GLU A 187 15.14 8.10 6.87
N ASP A 188 13.82 8.26 6.95
CA ASP A 188 13.00 8.00 8.14
C ASP A 188 12.58 6.52 8.27
N THR A 189 13.14 5.63 7.45
CA THR A 189 12.84 4.18 7.37
C THR A 189 11.43 3.83 6.91
N ASP A 190 10.66 4.81 6.45
CA ASP A 190 9.41 4.55 5.74
C ASP A 190 9.71 3.93 4.39
N ILE A 191 8.83 3.02 3.96
CA ILE A 191 8.98 2.32 2.70
C ILE A 191 7.77 2.64 1.82
N ILE A 192 8.06 3.15 0.63
CA ILE A 192 7.07 3.31 -0.44
C ILE A 192 7.17 2.07 -1.33
N PHE A 193 6.10 1.29 -1.33
CA PHE A 193 5.94 0.16 -2.23
C PHE A 193 5.13 0.59 -3.44
N THR A 194 5.52 0.15 -4.63
CA THR A 194 4.71 0.37 -5.84
C THR A 194 4.58 -0.91 -6.63
N ALA A 195 3.51 -1.00 -7.40
CA ALA A 195 3.34 -2.04 -8.40
C ALA A 195 2.82 -1.42 -9.70
N GLU A 196 3.48 -1.74 -10.81
CA GLU A 196 3.11 -1.27 -12.14
C GLU A 196 3.09 -2.43 -13.16
N PRO A 197 2.15 -2.44 -14.10
CA PRO A 197 2.12 -3.41 -15.19
C PRO A 197 3.29 -3.17 -16.16
N VAL A 198 3.84 -4.27 -16.69
CA VAL A 198 4.92 -4.28 -17.69
C VAL A 198 4.38 -4.87 -18.99
N LEU A 199 4.72 -4.23 -20.11
CA LEU A 199 4.36 -4.66 -21.47
C LEU A 199 5.03 -5.99 -21.85
#